data_AF-A0A535LNW7-F1
#
_entry.id   AF-A0A535LNW7-F1
#
_cell.length_a   1.000
_cell.length_b   1.000
_cell.length_c   1.000
_cell.angle_alpha   90.00
_cell.angle_beta   90.00
_cell.angle_gamma   90.00
#
_symmetry.space_group_name_H-M   'P 1'
#
loop_
_entity.id
_entity.type
_entity.pdbx_description
1 polymer ?
#
loop_
_entity_poly.entity_id
_entity_poly.type
_entity_poly.pdbx_seq_one_letter_code
_entity_poly.pdbx_strand_id
1 'polypeptide(L)'
;MSFIRMKDSLAGLTVEFVDYQDKAPFGSVMDPTKGCEAEDNFVLTTVASGLDRVRPHTVGLTMDFVDGPRNDVVKVFVDGEIRHTGTSWEDYYRWCTESGGGVPGDASADQSRTVDSLIFQARTSGGQATATLHHGFLFDNLTYSSFNTEQCDEHNSDGDSDVQSASGGHSHGKFHKHGCGKDATDSVSHQDDQQGHSFQSTSVDAAAFTTAADGRTATMTGTGLDNGLPVAFTLVVVDHDGLIPATYSLVLSDGYAFIGTVVSGSISVL
;
A
#
# COMPACT_ATOMS: atom_id res chain seq x y z
N MET A 1 -11.49 -5.72 2.73
CA MET A 1 -11.30 -6.04 1.28
C MET A 1 -11.90 -4.93 0.43
N SER A 2 -11.40 -4.69 -0.77
CA SER A 2 -12.05 -3.92 -1.83
C SER A 2 -11.39 -4.30 -3.16
N PHE A 3 -11.92 -3.85 -4.30
CA PHE A 3 -11.19 -4.04 -5.56
C PHE A 3 -11.37 -2.91 -6.55
N ILE A 4 -10.38 -2.80 -7.45
CA ILE A 4 -10.42 -1.95 -8.62
C ILE A 4 -10.73 -2.81 -9.85
N ARG A 5 -11.61 -2.32 -10.72
CA ARG A 5 -11.90 -2.90 -12.03
C ARG A 5 -11.45 -1.96 -13.13
N MET A 6 -10.66 -2.50 -14.05
CA MET A 6 -10.23 -1.78 -15.25
C MET A 6 -10.98 -2.33 -16.45
N LYS A 7 -11.43 -1.43 -17.32
CA LYS A 7 -12.14 -1.77 -18.57
C LYS A 7 -11.60 -0.93 -19.72
N ASP A 8 -11.55 -1.55 -20.89
CA ASP A 8 -11.38 -0.84 -22.15
C ASP A 8 -12.76 -0.65 -22.81
N SER A 9 -13.11 0.59 -23.12
CA SER A 9 -14.38 0.98 -23.74
C SER A 9 -14.12 1.87 -24.95
N LEU A 10 -15.06 2.05 -25.87
CA LEU A 10 -14.85 2.92 -27.05
C LEU A 10 -14.32 4.33 -26.72
N ALA A 11 -14.65 4.86 -25.54
CA ALA A 11 -14.20 6.18 -25.09
C ALA A 11 -12.77 6.23 -24.51
N GLY A 12 -12.14 5.08 -24.25
CA GLY A 12 -10.86 4.99 -23.55
C GLY A 12 -10.88 3.96 -22.41
N LEU A 13 -9.77 3.90 -21.66
CA LEU A 13 -9.70 3.07 -20.47
C LEU A 13 -10.52 3.70 -19.34
N THR A 14 -11.10 2.85 -18.50
CA THR A 14 -11.94 3.22 -17.37
C THR A 14 -11.45 2.48 -16.12
N VAL A 15 -11.42 3.19 -15.01
CA VAL A 15 -11.10 2.64 -13.69
C VAL A 15 -12.36 2.78 -12.83
N GLU A 16 -12.77 1.68 -12.21
CA GLU A 16 -13.93 1.61 -11.33
C GLU A 16 -13.49 1.02 -9.98
N PHE A 17 -14.14 1.43 -8.91
CA PHE A 17 -13.91 0.98 -7.55
C PHE A 17 -15.15 0.28 -7.01
N VAL A 18 -14.96 -0.78 -6.22
CA VAL A 18 -16.05 -1.48 -5.53
C VAL A 18 -15.79 -1.58 -4.04
N ASP A 19 -16.68 -0.96 -3.27
CA ASP A 19 -16.82 -1.06 -1.83
C ASP A 19 -18.15 -1.70 -1.44
N TYR A 20 -18.30 -2.04 -0.15
CA TYR A 20 -19.58 -2.40 0.43
C TYR A 20 -20.08 -1.23 1.27
N GLN A 21 -21.35 -0.87 1.12
CA GLN A 21 -21.93 0.25 1.84
C GLN A 21 -23.07 -0.23 2.74
N ASP A 22 -22.80 -0.28 4.05
CA ASP A 22 -23.81 -0.43 5.10
C ASP A 22 -24.56 0.90 5.28
N LYS A 23 -25.88 0.89 5.09
CA LYS A 23 -26.77 2.06 5.12
C LYS A 23 -27.67 2.00 6.34
N ALA A 24 -28.13 3.17 6.79
CA ALA A 24 -29.06 3.21 7.90
C ALA A 24 -30.41 2.56 7.52
N PRO A 25 -31.04 1.76 8.40
CA PRO A 25 -30.56 1.38 9.73
C PRO A 25 -29.40 0.40 9.64
N PHE A 26 -28.34 0.65 10.40
CA PHE A 26 -27.08 -0.07 10.22
C PHE A 26 -26.98 -1.37 11.02
N GLY A 27 -26.10 -2.26 10.55
CA GLY A 27 -25.70 -3.46 11.26
C GLY A 27 -25.15 -3.19 12.66
N SER A 28 -25.45 -4.10 13.60
CA SER A 28 -24.87 -4.08 14.93
C SER A 28 -24.83 -5.49 15.52
N VAL A 29 -24.08 -5.69 16.60
CA VAL A 29 -24.03 -6.97 17.32
C VAL A 29 -25.43 -7.44 17.77
N MET A 30 -26.31 -6.51 18.11
CA MET A 30 -27.68 -6.82 18.58
C MET A 30 -28.65 -7.10 17.44
N ASP A 31 -28.41 -6.51 16.27
CA ASP A 31 -29.22 -6.69 15.07
C ASP A 31 -28.31 -6.65 13.83
N PRO A 32 -27.58 -7.74 13.56
CA PRO A 32 -26.64 -7.78 12.44
C PRO A 32 -27.35 -7.78 11.09
N THR A 33 -28.62 -8.21 11.06
CA THR A 33 -29.41 -8.25 9.82
C THR A 33 -29.53 -6.89 9.15
N LYS A 34 -29.43 -5.81 9.94
CA LYS A 34 -29.44 -4.43 9.47
C LYS A 34 -28.26 -4.01 8.63
N GLY A 35 -27.14 -4.73 8.64
CA GLY A 35 -26.00 -4.42 7.76
C GLY A 35 -26.05 -5.14 6.42
N CYS A 36 -27.11 -5.89 6.14
CA CYS A 36 -27.26 -6.79 4.99
C CYS A 36 -28.70 -6.81 4.44
N GLU A 37 -29.45 -5.73 4.63
CA GLU A 37 -30.77 -5.54 4.04
C GLU A 37 -30.64 -5.13 2.56
N ALA A 38 -31.76 -4.87 1.90
CA ALA A 38 -31.77 -4.62 0.45
C ALA A 38 -31.06 -3.30 0.05
N GLU A 39 -30.93 -2.39 1.00
CA GLU A 39 -30.25 -1.10 0.89
C GLU A 39 -28.72 -1.23 0.95
N ASP A 40 -28.21 -2.33 1.53
CA ASP A 40 -26.79 -2.62 1.68
C ASP A 40 -26.27 -3.38 0.48
N ASN A 41 -25.19 -2.88 -0.11
CA ASN A 41 -24.74 -3.44 -1.38
C ASN A 41 -23.27 -3.19 -1.69
N PHE A 42 -22.76 -4.00 -2.60
CA PHE A 42 -21.54 -3.71 -3.32
C PHE A 42 -21.80 -2.61 -4.34
N VAL A 43 -21.23 -1.44 -4.10
CA VAL A 43 -21.43 -0.27 -4.96
C VAL A 43 -20.26 -0.16 -5.93
N LEU A 44 -20.57 -0.09 -7.21
CA LEU A 44 -19.58 0.17 -8.24
C LEU A 44 -19.56 1.67 -8.58
N THR A 45 -18.41 2.30 -8.36
CA THR A 45 -18.19 3.71 -8.67
C THR A 45 -17.16 3.86 -9.78
N THR A 46 -17.50 4.55 -10.87
CA THR A 46 -16.50 4.96 -11.88
C THR A 46 -15.63 6.08 -11.32
N VAL A 47 -14.33 5.83 -11.15
CA VAL A 47 -13.38 6.79 -10.57
C VAL A 47 -12.59 7.54 -11.63
N ALA A 48 -12.40 6.95 -12.81
CA ALA A 48 -11.83 7.62 -13.97
C ALA A 48 -12.37 7.01 -15.26
N SER A 49 -12.50 7.82 -16.31
CA SER A 49 -12.95 7.38 -17.64
C SER A 49 -12.26 8.19 -18.73
N GLY A 50 -12.18 7.62 -19.93
CA GLY A 50 -11.55 8.29 -21.08
C GLY A 50 -10.02 8.37 -20.99
N LEU A 51 -9.40 7.50 -20.19
CA LEU A 51 -7.95 7.41 -20.10
C LEU A 51 -7.35 6.92 -21.43
N ASP A 52 -6.16 7.42 -21.76
CA ASP A 52 -5.50 7.18 -23.03
C ASP A 52 -4.92 5.75 -23.08
N ARG A 53 -5.00 5.11 -24.24
CA ARG A 53 -4.47 3.76 -24.45
C ARG A 53 -2.98 3.75 -24.78
N VAL A 54 -2.46 4.86 -25.31
CA VAL A 54 -1.07 4.92 -25.77
C VAL A 54 -0.12 5.45 -24.69
N ARG A 55 -0.63 5.73 -23.49
CA ARG A 55 0.14 6.22 -22.36
C ARG A 55 0.00 5.27 -21.16
N PRO A 56 1.07 5.07 -20.38
CA PRO A 56 0.94 4.45 -19.07
C PRO A 56 0.13 5.37 -18.15
N HIS A 57 -0.70 4.76 -17.33
CA HIS A 57 -1.48 5.40 -16.27
C HIS A 57 -1.12 4.76 -14.93
N THR A 58 -1.02 5.56 -13.87
CA THR A 58 -0.82 5.02 -12.52
C THR A 58 -2.16 4.86 -11.83
N VAL A 59 -2.38 3.71 -11.21
CA VAL A 59 -3.58 3.42 -10.42
C VAL A 59 -3.14 2.95 -9.04
N GLY A 60 -3.64 3.63 -8.01
CA GLY A 60 -3.28 3.35 -6.62
C GLY A 60 -4.50 3.13 -5.75
N LEU A 61 -4.31 2.35 -4.69
CA LEU A 61 -5.30 2.16 -3.63
C LEU A 61 -4.58 2.19 -2.28
N THR A 62 -5.10 2.98 -1.34
CA THR A 62 -4.73 2.87 0.08
C THR A 62 -5.94 2.39 0.86
N MET A 63 -5.70 1.58 1.90
CA MET A 63 -6.74 1.08 2.79
C MET A 63 -6.26 1.22 4.22
N ASP A 64 -6.93 2.09 4.97
CA ASP A 64 -6.71 2.27 6.40
C ASP A 64 -7.75 1.41 7.13
N PHE A 65 -7.28 0.36 7.84
CA PHE A 65 -8.13 -0.47 8.67
C PHE A 65 -8.30 0.16 10.04
N VAL A 66 -9.54 0.38 10.48
CA VAL A 66 -9.81 1.01 11.78
C VAL A 66 -10.68 0.08 12.62
N ASP A 67 -10.34 -0.09 13.90
CA ASP A 67 -11.13 -0.93 14.79
C ASP A 67 -12.55 -0.37 14.97
N GLY A 68 -13.55 -1.17 14.58
CA GLY A 68 -14.97 -0.82 14.67
C GLY A 68 -15.69 -1.00 13.33
N PRO A 69 -17.00 -0.73 13.26
CA PRO A 69 -17.76 -0.80 12.01
C PRO A 69 -17.84 0.53 11.27
N ARG A 70 -17.86 0.49 9.93
CA ARG A 70 -18.04 1.63 9.00
C ARG A 70 -16.99 2.73 9.12
N ASN A 71 -15.75 2.36 9.41
CA ASN A 71 -14.67 3.29 9.66
C ASN A 71 -13.39 2.98 8.87
N ASP A 72 -13.33 1.88 8.13
CA ASP A 72 -12.28 1.67 7.15
C ASP A 72 -12.34 2.76 6.07
N VAL A 73 -11.17 3.32 5.73
CA VAL A 73 -11.06 4.36 4.69
C VAL A 73 -10.26 3.84 3.52
N VAL A 74 -10.86 3.86 2.33
CA VAL A 74 -10.21 3.45 1.09
C VAL A 74 -10.09 4.64 0.15
N LYS A 75 -8.87 4.98 -0.25
CA LYS A 75 -8.62 6.06 -1.24
C LYS A 75 -8.15 5.45 -2.54
N VAL A 76 -8.70 5.92 -3.65
CA VAL A 76 -8.35 5.48 -4.99
C VAL A 76 -7.69 6.62 -5.75
N PHE A 77 -6.53 6.34 -6.32
CA PHE A 77 -5.70 7.29 -7.04
C PHE A 77 -5.65 6.92 -8.52
N VAL A 78 -5.70 7.92 -9.39
CA VAL A 78 -5.42 7.76 -10.83
C VAL A 78 -4.54 8.92 -11.28
N ASP A 79 -3.38 8.58 -11.84
CA ASP A 79 -2.33 9.51 -12.26
C ASP A 79 -1.86 10.44 -11.12
N GLY A 80 -1.70 9.86 -9.91
CA GLY A 80 -1.25 10.55 -8.71
C GLY A 80 -2.31 11.37 -7.97
N GLU A 81 -3.50 11.57 -8.55
CA GLU A 81 -4.59 12.33 -7.93
C GLU A 81 -5.60 11.42 -7.23
N ILE A 82 -6.05 11.80 -6.03
CA ILE A 82 -7.19 11.13 -5.38
C ILE A 82 -8.45 11.35 -6.23
N ARG A 83 -9.03 10.26 -6.72
CA ARG A 83 -10.28 10.27 -7.50
C ARG A 83 -11.49 9.91 -6.67
N HIS A 84 -11.31 9.13 -5.61
CA HIS A 84 -12.40 8.66 -4.78
C HIS A 84 -11.92 8.31 -3.37
N THR A 85 -12.81 8.53 -2.40
CA THR A 85 -12.68 8.03 -1.03
C THR A 85 -13.96 7.25 -0.73
N GLY A 86 -13.83 5.98 -0.42
CA GLY A 86 -14.93 5.07 -0.08
C GLY A 86 -14.58 4.18 1.11
N THR A 87 -15.32 3.09 1.27
CA THR A 87 -15.16 2.14 2.39
C THR A 87 -14.50 0.83 1.94
N SER A 88 -14.23 -0.06 2.90
CA SER A 88 -13.88 -1.45 2.60
C SER A 88 -15.13 -2.35 2.65
N TRP A 89 -14.94 -3.66 2.50
CA TRP A 89 -15.96 -4.70 2.68
C TRP A 89 -16.06 -5.16 4.14
N GLU A 90 -15.53 -4.38 5.08
CA GLU A 90 -15.51 -4.74 6.50
C GLU A 90 -16.90 -5.10 7.03
N ASP A 91 -17.92 -4.28 6.76
CA ASP A 91 -19.27 -4.49 7.28
C ASP A 91 -19.98 -5.67 6.60
N TYR A 92 -19.66 -5.96 5.34
CA TYR A 92 -20.13 -7.20 4.70
C TYR A 92 -19.62 -8.44 5.44
N TYR A 93 -18.32 -8.43 5.80
CA TYR A 93 -17.74 -9.54 6.55
C TYR A 93 -18.22 -9.58 8.00
N ARG A 94 -18.48 -8.41 8.58
CA ARG A 94 -18.96 -8.26 9.95
C ARG A 94 -20.40 -8.75 10.09
N TRP A 95 -21.30 -8.29 9.24
CA TRP A 95 -22.74 -8.43 9.45
C TRP A 95 -23.46 -9.49 8.62
N CYS A 96 -22.89 -9.94 7.49
CA CYS A 96 -23.63 -10.80 6.56
C CYS A 96 -23.35 -12.27 6.80
N THR A 97 -24.41 -13.06 7.06
CA THR A 97 -24.28 -14.48 7.40
C THR A 97 -23.60 -15.29 6.31
N GLU A 98 -23.82 -14.97 5.03
CA GLU A 98 -23.18 -15.65 3.91
C GLU A 98 -21.66 -15.47 3.84
N SER A 99 -21.13 -14.43 4.49
CA SER A 99 -19.69 -14.15 4.56
C SER A 99 -19.02 -14.81 5.77
N GLY A 100 -19.84 -15.45 6.64
CA GLY A 100 -19.45 -16.05 7.91
C GLY A 100 -19.64 -15.13 9.13
N GLY A 101 -20.08 -13.88 8.93
CA GLY A 101 -20.37 -12.92 10.00
C GLY A 101 -21.82 -12.96 10.50
N GLY A 102 -22.21 -11.94 11.26
CA GLY A 102 -23.63 -11.63 11.51
C GLY A 102 -24.44 -12.65 12.30
N VAL A 103 -23.80 -13.55 13.05
CA VAL A 103 -24.49 -14.58 13.84
C VAL A 103 -24.98 -13.96 15.16
N PRO A 104 -26.30 -13.74 15.36
CA PRO A 104 -26.78 -13.02 16.54
C PRO A 104 -26.41 -13.70 17.85
N GLY A 105 -25.85 -12.95 18.80
CA GLY A 105 -25.48 -13.46 20.12
C GLY A 105 -24.23 -14.35 20.14
N ASP A 106 -23.49 -14.45 19.03
CA ASP A 106 -22.18 -15.09 18.95
C ASP A 106 -21.07 -14.03 18.93
N ALA A 107 -19.90 -14.33 19.50
CA ALA A 107 -18.70 -13.52 19.32
C ALA A 107 -18.26 -13.43 17.85
N SER A 108 -18.78 -14.31 16.98
CA SER A 108 -18.60 -14.23 15.53
C SER A 108 -19.49 -13.20 14.81
N ALA A 109 -20.44 -12.56 15.52
CA ALA A 109 -21.29 -11.51 14.96
C ALA A 109 -20.50 -10.27 14.50
N ASP A 110 -19.28 -10.09 15.02
CA ASP A 110 -18.48 -8.87 14.88
C ASP A 110 -17.10 -9.17 14.24
N GLN A 111 -17.08 -10.03 13.22
CA GLN A 111 -15.84 -10.47 12.59
C GLN A 111 -15.62 -9.79 11.23
N SER A 112 -14.93 -8.65 11.26
CA SER A 112 -14.26 -8.15 10.06
C SER A 112 -12.90 -8.85 9.85
N ARG A 113 -12.26 -8.58 8.72
CA ARG A 113 -10.96 -9.14 8.36
C ARG A 113 -10.12 -8.15 7.57
N THR A 114 -8.82 -8.16 7.84
CA THR A 114 -7.82 -7.45 7.05
C THR A 114 -7.63 -8.12 5.69
N VAL A 115 -6.84 -7.49 4.82
CA VAL A 115 -6.48 -8.05 3.51
C VAL A 115 -5.13 -8.77 3.63
N ASP A 116 -5.06 -10.02 3.16
CA ASP A 116 -3.84 -10.83 3.17
C ASP A 116 -3.14 -10.94 1.81
N SER A 117 -3.86 -10.67 0.72
CA SER A 117 -3.42 -10.98 -0.65
C SER A 117 -3.91 -9.93 -1.63
N LEU A 118 -3.05 -9.60 -2.60
CA LEU A 118 -3.43 -8.91 -3.82
C LEU A 118 -3.65 -9.93 -4.94
N ILE A 119 -4.79 -9.86 -5.62
CA ILE A 119 -5.15 -10.80 -6.68
C ILE A 119 -5.46 -10.04 -7.97
N PHE A 120 -4.79 -10.40 -9.05
CA PHE A 120 -5.13 -9.96 -10.40
C PHE A 120 -6.02 -11.00 -11.08
N GLN A 121 -7.20 -10.58 -11.54
CA GLN A 121 -8.14 -11.46 -12.23
C GLN A 121 -8.62 -10.84 -13.54
N ALA A 122 -8.44 -11.56 -14.64
CA ALA A 122 -9.13 -11.29 -15.89
C ALA A 122 -10.44 -12.10 -15.91
N ARG A 123 -11.58 -11.42 -15.72
CA ARG A 123 -12.90 -12.05 -15.61
C ARG A 123 -13.99 -11.24 -16.30
N THR A 124 -15.05 -11.92 -16.71
CA THR A 124 -16.36 -11.34 -17.01
C THR A 124 -17.36 -11.70 -15.90
N SER A 125 -18.58 -11.19 -15.98
CA SER A 125 -19.68 -11.64 -15.11
C SER A 125 -20.01 -13.14 -15.25
N GLY A 126 -19.61 -13.78 -16.35
CA GLY A 126 -19.85 -15.20 -16.63
C GLY A 126 -18.62 -16.12 -16.53
N GLY A 127 -17.50 -15.64 -15.96
CA GLY A 127 -16.25 -16.40 -15.89
C GLY A 127 -15.21 -15.94 -16.92
N GLN A 128 -14.58 -16.89 -17.63
CA GLN A 128 -13.49 -16.56 -18.55
C GLN A 128 -13.92 -15.60 -19.65
N ALA A 129 -13.06 -14.63 -19.95
CA ALA A 129 -13.30 -13.57 -20.93
C ALA A 129 -12.85 -13.97 -22.34
N THR A 130 -13.37 -15.06 -22.91
CA THR A 130 -12.85 -15.61 -24.19
C THR A 130 -12.94 -14.61 -25.36
N ALA A 131 -13.87 -13.66 -25.32
CA ALA A 131 -14.00 -12.60 -26.31
C ALA A 131 -12.86 -11.56 -26.28
N THR A 132 -12.01 -11.57 -25.25
CA THR A 132 -10.83 -10.69 -25.14
C THR A 132 -9.53 -11.43 -25.45
N LEU A 133 -9.60 -12.58 -26.10
CA LEU A 133 -8.42 -13.34 -26.50
C LEU A 133 -7.49 -12.46 -27.36
N HIS A 134 -6.19 -12.49 -27.06
CA HIS A 134 -5.15 -11.62 -27.68
C HIS A 134 -5.27 -10.11 -27.38
N HIS A 135 -6.16 -9.72 -26.46
CA HIS A 135 -6.23 -8.37 -25.91
C HIS A 135 -5.92 -8.42 -24.41
N GLY A 136 -5.55 -7.29 -23.82
CA GLY A 136 -5.28 -7.24 -22.38
C GLY A 136 -4.70 -5.93 -21.90
N PHE A 137 -4.40 -5.91 -20.62
CA PHE A 137 -3.70 -4.83 -19.94
C PHE A 137 -2.27 -5.27 -19.65
N LEU A 138 -1.33 -4.33 -19.75
CA LEU A 138 0.02 -4.50 -19.21
C LEU A 138 0.04 -3.85 -17.82
N PHE A 139 0.41 -4.63 -16.81
CA PHE A 139 0.70 -4.15 -15.46
C PHE A 139 2.20 -4.16 -15.27
N ASP A 140 2.75 -3.04 -14.79
CA ASP A 140 4.16 -2.90 -14.51
C ASP A 140 4.36 -2.01 -13.28
N ASN A 141 5.54 -2.06 -12.67
CA ASN A 141 5.90 -1.30 -11.47
C ASN A 141 4.90 -1.46 -10.32
N LEU A 142 4.52 -2.70 -10.04
CA LEU A 142 3.67 -3.02 -8.89
C LEU A 142 4.45 -2.83 -7.59
N THR A 143 4.01 -1.87 -6.79
CA THR A 143 4.46 -1.69 -5.40
C THR A 143 3.30 -1.95 -4.45
N TYR A 144 3.57 -2.68 -3.36
CA TYR A 144 2.62 -2.95 -2.30
C TYR A 144 3.33 -2.82 -0.95
N SER A 145 2.66 -2.18 0.00
CA SER A 145 3.08 -2.12 1.39
C SER A 145 1.86 -2.26 2.29
N SER A 146 2.08 -2.88 3.45
CA SER A 146 1.11 -2.95 4.54
C SER A 146 1.82 -2.54 5.82
N PHE A 147 1.20 -1.68 6.59
CA PHE A 147 1.75 -1.17 7.84
C PHE A 147 0.61 -0.98 8.84
N ASN A 148 0.89 -1.19 10.11
CA ASN A 148 -0.04 -0.84 11.17
C ASN A 148 0.16 0.64 11.52
N THR A 149 -0.89 1.43 11.40
CA THR A 149 -0.90 2.86 11.78
C THR A 149 -1.24 3.09 13.25
N GLU A 150 -1.67 2.04 13.97
CA GLU A 150 -2.05 2.09 15.38
C GLU A 150 -0.96 1.47 16.26
N GLN A 151 -0.57 2.24 17.27
CA GLN A 151 0.53 2.03 18.21
C GLN A 151 1.92 2.22 17.61
N CYS A 152 2.36 3.49 17.64
CA CYS A 152 3.72 3.88 18.00
C CYS A 152 4.72 2.73 18.05
N ASP A 153 5.30 2.41 16.90
CA ASP A 153 6.25 1.32 16.80
C ASP A 153 7.49 1.67 17.65
N GLU A 154 7.82 0.86 18.66
CA GLU A 154 8.98 1.06 19.53
C GLU A 154 10.29 0.61 18.86
N HIS A 155 10.20 -0.10 17.73
CA HIS A 155 11.36 -0.54 16.97
C HIS A 155 12.15 0.67 16.45
N ASN A 156 13.47 0.49 16.41
CA ASN A 156 14.40 1.51 15.95
C ASN A 156 15.11 0.99 14.71
N SER A 157 15.32 1.85 13.72
CA SER A 157 16.05 1.49 12.53
C SER A 157 17.03 2.60 12.21
N ASP A 158 18.31 2.26 12.21
CA ASP A 158 19.41 3.20 11.94
C ASP A 158 20.30 2.64 10.85
N GLY A 159 20.75 3.52 9.97
CA GLY A 159 21.71 3.14 8.94
C GLY A 159 22.52 4.32 8.46
N ASP A 160 23.80 4.07 8.23
CA ASP A 160 24.74 4.97 7.58
C ASP A 160 25.71 4.06 6.82
N SER A 161 25.53 3.99 5.50
CA SER A 161 26.15 2.95 4.68
C SER A 161 26.42 3.37 3.25
N ASP A 162 27.54 2.90 2.71
CA ASP A 162 27.77 2.87 1.27
C ASP A 162 27.12 1.60 0.72
N VAL A 163 26.32 1.77 -0.33
CA VAL A 163 25.57 0.71 -0.97
C VAL A 163 25.97 0.59 -2.44
N GLN A 164 25.98 -0.64 -2.94
CA GLN A 164 26.34 -0.95 -4.31
C GLN A 164 25.22 -1.72 -5.01
N SER A 165 24.81 -1.24 -6.18
CA SER A 165 23.83 -1.93 -7.02
C SER A 165 24.47 -3.06 -7.83
N ALA A 166 23.64 -4.00 -8.30
CA ALA A 166 24.10 -5.09 -9.17
C ALA A 166 24.69 -4.60 -10.51
N SER A 167 24.30 -3.40 -10.97
CA SER A 167 24.85 -2.76 -12.17
C SER A 167 26.15 -1.99 -11.90
N GLY A 168 26.66 -1.99 -10.66
CA GLY A 168 27.89 -1.30 -10.26
C GLY A 168 27.71 0.17 -9.87
N GLY A 169 26.47 0.61 -9.67
CA GLY A 169 26.17 1.93 -9.13
C GLY A 169 26.54 2.01 -7.65
N HIS A 170 27.07 3.16 -7.22
CA HIS A 170 27.47 3.42 -5.84
C HIS A 170 26.72 4.63 -5.28
N SER A 171 26.18 4.49 -4.08
CA SER A 171 25.54 5.59 -3.37
C SER A 171 25.78 5.48 -1.86
N HIS A 172 25.57 6.59 -1.17
CA HIS A 172 25.57 6.66 0.28
C HIS A 172 24.13 6.83 0.77
N GLY A 173 23.68 5.91 1.62
CA GLY A 173 22.35 5.92 2.21
C GLY A 173 22.43 6.11 3.71
N LYS A 174 21.60 7.00 4.25
CA LYS A 174 21.48 7.24 5.68
C LYS A 174 20.03 7.36 6.09
N PHE A 175 19.66 6.74 7.20
CA PHE A 175 18.33 6.87 7.76
C PHE A 175 18.35 6.71 9.27
N HIS A 176 17.38 7.35 9.90
CA HIS A 176 17.09 7.25 11.30
C HIS A 176 15.58 7.12 11.45
N LYS A 177 15.15 6.06 12.12
CA LYS A 177 13.77 5.87 12.58
C LYS A 177 13.82 5.51 14.05
N HIS A 178 13.27 6.38 14.89
CA HIS A 178 13.19 6.13 16.31
C HIS A 178 11.84 5.55 16.70
N GLY A 179 11.88 4.69 17.71
CA GLY A 179 10.68 4.26 18.39
C GLY A 179 10.00 5.43 19.11
N CYS A 180 8.72 5.31 19.39
CA CYS A 180 7.96 6.39 20.01
C CYS A 180 8.50 6.86 21.37
N GLY A 181 8.28 8.15 21.67
CA GLY A 181 8.68 8.78 22.93
C GLY A 181 10.14 9.24 22.98
N LYS A 182 10.88 9.16 21.87
CA LYS A 182 12.24 9.72 21.74
C LYS A 182 12.20 11.04 20.97
N ASP A 183 12.85 12.07 21.51
CA ASP A 183 12.92 13.44 20.94
C ASP A 183 13.83 13.56 19.70
N ALA A 184 13.93 12.51 18.88
CA ALA A 184 14.81 12.47 17.73
C ALA A 184 14.01 12.48 16.42
N THR A 185 14.50 13.27 15.46
CA THR A 185 13.82 13.47 14.18
C THR A 185 14.10 12.32 13.23
N ASP A 186 13.04 11.60 12.85
CA ASP A 186 13.11 10.60 11.80
C ASP A 186 13.58 11.25 10.48
N SER A 187 14.48 10.57 9.77
CA SER A 187 15.05 11.10 8.54
C SER A 187 15.53 10.00 7.61
N VAL A 188 15.52 10.30 6.31
CA VAL A 188 16.14 9.51 5.25
C VAL A 188 16.89 10.47 4.33
N SER A 189 18.12 10.13 3.99
CA SER A 189 18.92 10.84 3.01
C SER A 189 19.68 9.86 2.13
N HIS A 190 19.86 10.23 0.87
CA HIS A 190 20.53 9.39 -0.10
C HIS A 190 21.31 10.24 -1.11
N GLN A 191 22.57 9.88 -1.32
CA GLN A 191 23.48 10.56 -2.22
C GLN A 191 24.01 9.57 -3.26
N ASP A 192 23.65 9.77 -4.52
CA ASP A 192 24.18 9.03 -5.67
C ASP A 192 24.90 10.02 -6.58
N ASP A 193 26.20 10.20 -6.32
CA ASP A 193 27.04 11.13 -7.07
C ASP A 193 27.23 10.71 -8.54
N GLN A 194 27.03 9.42 -8.86
CA GLN A 194 27.20 8.91 -10.22
C GLN A 194 26.02 9.25 -11.11
N GLN A 195 24.81 9.21 -10.56
CA GLN A 195 23.58 9.59 -11.27
C GLN A 195 23.14 11.02 -10.96
N GLY A 196 23.80 11.70 -10.01
CA GLY A 196 23.54 13.09 -9.65
C GLY A 196 22.27 13.27 -8.82
N HIS A 197 21.87 12.27 -8.02
CA HIS A 197 20.71 12.33 -7.14
C HIS A 197 21.13 12.64 -5.71
N SER A 198 20.39 13.53 -5.06
CA SER A 198 20.62 14.00 -3.70
C SER A 198 19.27 14.16 -3.03
N PHE A 199 18.81 13.08 -2.43
CA PHE A 199 17.53 13.00 -1.76
C PHE A 199 17.66 13.30 -0.26
N GLN A 200 16.74 14.10 0.26
CA GLN A 200 16.57 14.36 1.68
C GLN A 200 15.08 14.37 2.04
N SER A 201 14.68 13.57 3.02
CA SER A 201 13.30 13.57 3.54
C SER A 201 12.96 14.89 4.24
N THR A 202 11.76 15.41 3.97
CA THR A 202 11.13 16.50 4.70
C THR A 202 10.12 15.99 5.75
N SER A 203 9.55 14.81 5.52
CA SER A 203 8.72 14.10 6.49
C SER A 203 8.92 12.59 6.36
N VAL A 204 8.86 11.87 7.48
CA VAL A 204 8.65 10.42 7.50
C VAL A 204 7.23 10.22 7.99
N ASP A 205 6.35 9.78 7.10
CA ASP A 205 4.91 9.72 7.38
C ASP A 205 4.54 8.38 8.02
N ALA A 206 5.24 7.30 7.65
CA ALA A 206 5.06 5.98 8.24
C ALA A 206 6.35 5.16 8.22
N ALA A 207 6.45 4.22 9.16
CA ALA A 207 7.43 3.13 9.10
C ALA A 207 6.77 1.82 9.54
N ALA A 208 7.16 0.72 8.91
CA ALA A 208 6.76 -0.63 9.28
C ALA A 208 7.97 -1.52 9.47
N PHE A 209 7.90 -2.36 10.49
CA PHE A 209 8.94 -3.28 10.87
C PHE A 209 8.39 -4.71 10.77
N THR A 210 9.12 -5.60 10.11
CA THR A 210 8.77 -7.01 10.02
C THR A 210 9.96 -7.87 10.39
N THR A 211 9.70 -8.99 11.07
CA THR A 211 10.71 -10.00 11.37
C THR A 211 10.34 -11.28 10.64
N ALA A 212 11.28 -11.81 9.87
CA ALA A 212 11.17 -13.05 9.14
C ALA A 212 12.36 -13.98 9.48
N ALA A 213 12.33 -15.22 8.97
CA ALA A 213 13.40 -16.19 9.25
C ALA A 213 14.76 -15.79 8.65
N ASP A 214 14.75 -14.90 7.66
CA ASP A 214 15.89 -14.40 6.90
C ASP A 214 16.35 -12.99 7.31
N GLY A 215 15.71 -12.37 8.31
CA GLY A 215 16.14 -11.09 8.87
C GLY A 215 14.98 -10.19 9.31
N ARG A 216 15.31 -8.92 9.53
CA ARG A 216 14.39 -7.85 9.91
C ARG A 216 14.31 -6.82 8.80
N THR A 217 13.11 -6.40 8.45
CA THR A 217 12.88 -5.40 7.42
C THR A 217 12.28 -4.15 8.03
N ALA A 218 12.81 -2.98 7.67
CA ALA A 218 12.16 -1.70 7.91
C ALA A 218 11.74 -1.09 6.57
N THR A 219 10.46 -0.72 6.47
CA THR A 219 9.89 0.00 5.33
C THR A 219 9.46 1.39 5.79
N MET A 220 10.03 2.44 5.23
CA MET A 220 9.71 3.83 5.57
C MET A 220 9.14 4.55 4.35
N THR A 221 8.10 5.34 4.56
CA THR A 221 7.48 6.16 3.51
C THR A 221 7.31 7.59 3.98
N GLY A 222 7.40 8.54 3.04
CA GLY A 222 7.14 9.94 3.34
C GLY A 222 7.39 10.85 2.16
N THR A 223 7.72 12.11 2.45
CA THR A 223 8.04 13.13 1.45
C THR A 223 9.44 13.68 1.63
N GLY A 224 10.01 14.21 0.55
CA GLY A 224 11.32 14.85 0.57
C GLY A 224 11.60 15.67 -0.66
N LEU A 225 12.85 16.09 -0.79
CA LEU A 225 13.38 16.78 -1.94
C LEU A 225 14.48 15.92 -2.57
N ASP A 226 14.38 15.62 -3.86
CA ASP A 226 15.53 15.16 -4.64
C ASP A 226 16.03 16.31 -5.52
N ASN A 227 17.29 16.68 -5.32
CA ASN A 227 17.89 17.85 -5.99
C ASN A 227 17.07 19.14 -5.85
N GLY A 228 16.34 19.27 -4.73
CA GLY A 228 15.44 20.41 -4.45
C GLY A 228 14.03 20.30 -5.03
N LEU A 229 13.69 19.22 -5.74
CA LEU A 229 12.35 18.98 -6.27
C LEU A 229 11.54 18.06 -5.34
N PRO A 230 10.26 18.40 -5.03
CA PRO A 230 9.43 17.56 -4.18
C PRO A 230 9.14 16.18 -4.77
N VAL A 231 9.37 15.14 -3.96
CA VAL A 231 9.09 13.73 -4.28
C VAL A 231 8.51 13.02 -3.06
N ALA A 232 7.68 12.01 -3.29
CA ALA A 232 7.41 10.98 -2.28
C ALA A 232 8.50 9.91 -2.35
N PHE A 233 8.79 9.26 -1.23
CA PHE A 233 9.78 8.19 -1.16
C PHE A 233 9.22 6.92 -0.51
N THR A 234 9.81 5.80 -0.88
CA THR A 234 9.71 4.52 -0.17
C THR A 234 11.11 3.95 0.00
N LEU A 235 11.54 3.80 1.25
CA LEU A 235 12.79 3.13 1.62
C LEU A 235 12.44 1.75 2.17
N VAL A 236 13.10 0.71 1.69
CA VAL A 236 13.05 -0.65 2.25
C VAL A 236 14.48 -1.08 2.56
N VAL A 237 14.74 -1.42 3.82
CA VAL A 237 16.00 -1.98 4.26
C VAL A 237 15.78 -3.35 4.89
N VAL A 238 16.66 -4.29 4.59
CA VAL A 238 16.63 -5.64 5.16
C VAL A 238 17.95 -5.91 5.88
N ASP A 239 17.87 -6.02 7.19
CA ASP A 239 18.95 -6.44 8.08
C ASP A 239 18.90 -7.97 8.22
N HIS A 240 19.90 -8.67 7.68
CA HIS A 240 19.97 -10.13 7.72
C HIS A 240 20.67 -10.67 8.97
N ASP A 241 20.67 -9.93 10.08
CA ASP A 241 21.30 -10.29 11.36
C ASP A 241 22.80 -10.69 11.19
N GLY A 242 23.47 -10.09 10.21
CA GLY A 242 24.86 -10.37 9.86
C GLY A 242 25.13 -11.67 9.09
N LEU A 243 24.10 -12.40 8.64
CA LEU A 243 24.26 -13.62 7.84
C LEU A 243 24.77 -13.34 6.43
N ILE A 244 24.26 -12.28 5.81
CA ILE A 244 24.67 -11.73 4.52
C ILE A 244 24.64 -10.20 4.60
N PRO A 245 25.27 -9.47 3.65
CA PRO A 245 25.18 -8.01 3.61
C PRO A 245 23.72 -7.54 3.58
N ALA A 246 23.42 -6.49 4.36
CA ALA A 246 22.10 -5.88 4.39
C ALA A 246 21.70 -5.35 3.01
N THR A 247 20.40 -5.36 2.74
CA THR A 247 19.82 -4.83 1.48
C THR A 247 19.28 -3.43 1.71
N TYR A 248 19.46 -2.55 0.72
CA TYR A 248 18.95 -1.18 0.69
C TYR A 248 18.22 -0.92 -0.63
N SER A 249 16.98 -0.45 -0.54
CA SER A 249 16.15 -0.10 -1.69
C SER A 249 15.45 1.23 -1.46
N LEU A 250 15.77 2.24 -2.25
CA LEU A 250 15.08 3.53 -2.27
C LEU A 250 14.36 3.72 -3.60
N VAL A 251 13.08 4.08 -3.55
CA VAL A 251 12.27 4.44 -4.71
C VAL A 251 11.64 5.80 -4.49
N LEU A 252 11.75 6.68 -5.49
CA LEU A 252 11.17 8.02 -5.50
C LEU A 252 10.04 8.13 -6.52
N SER A 253 9.08 9.01 -6.26
CA SER A 253 7.90 9.18 -7.10
C SER A 253 8.18 9.78 -8.49
N ASP A 254 9.37 10.32 -8.71
CA ASP A 254 9.83 10.86 -9.99
C ASP A 254 10.42 9.78 -10.92
N GLY A 255 10.49 8.53 -10.45
CA GLY A 255 10.99 7.38 -11.19
C GLY A 255 12.43 7.00 -10.86
N TYR A 256 13.14 7.72 -9.99
CA TYR A 256 14.43 7.27 -9.50
C TYR A 256 14.28 6.05 -8.58
N ALA A 257 15.15 5.06 -8.78
CA ALA A 257 15.23 3.90 -7.91
C ALA A 257 16.69 3.44 -7.76
N PHE A 258 17.08 3.15 -6.52
CA PHE A 258 18.36 2.53 -6.19
C PHE A 258 18.13 1.26 -5.38
N ILE A 259 18.67 0.14 -5.85
CA ILE A 259 18.59 -1.16 -5.18
C ILE A 259 19.99 -1.75 -5.11
N GLY A 260 20.46 -2.05 -3.91
CA GLY A 260 21.81 -2.56 -3.69
C GLY A 260 22.00 -3.23 -2.35
N THR A 261 23.23 -3.69 -2.13
CA THR A 261 23.68 -4.26 -0.86
C THR A 261 24.68 -3.34 -0.18
N VAL A 262 24.70 -3.34 1.15
CA VAL A 262 25.70 -2.61 1.95
C VAL A 262 27.08 -3.18 1.69
N VAL A 263 28.02 -2.32 1.31
CA VAL A 263 29.44 -2.67 1.08
C VAL A 263 30.37 -2.06 2.13
N SER A 264 29.92 -1.00 2.81
CA SER A 264 30.62 -0.34 3.92
C SER A 264 29.59 0.35 4.82
N GLY A 265 29.89 0.48 6.11
CA GLY A 265 28.95 1.00 7.11
C GLY A 265 28.05 -0.07 7.71
N SER A 266 26.91 0.32 8.26
CA SER A 266 25.95 -0.58 8.90
C SER A 266 24.50 -0.16 8.70
N ILE A 267 23.63 -1.16 8.63
CA ILE A 267 22.19 -1.06 8.80
C ILE A 267 21.84 -1.92 10.01
N SER A 268 20.98 -1.40 10.88
CA SER A 268 20.47 -2.09 12.06
C SER A 268 18.98 -1.88 12.16
N VAL A 269 18.21 -2.97 12.23
CA VAL A 269 16.78 -2.95 12.49
C VAL A 269 16.52 -3.66 13.83
N LEU A 270 16.05 -2.91 14.83
CA LEU A 270 15.97 -3.34 16.23
C LEU A 270 14.55 -3.35 16.76
#